data_AF-A0A370AVW7-F1
#
_entry.id   AF-A0A370AVW7-F1
#
_cell.length_a   1.000
_cell.length_b   1.000
_cell.length_c   1.000
_cell.angle_alpha   90.00
_cell.angle_beta   90.00
_cell.angle_gamma   90.00
#
_symmetry.space_group_name_H-M   'P 1'
#
loop_
_entity.id
_entity.type
_entity.pdbx_description
1 polymer ?
#
loop_
_entity_poly.entity_id
_entity_poly.type
_entity_poly.pdbx_seq_one_letter_code
_entity_poly.pdbx_strand_id
1 'polypeptide(L)'
;MSFPSSARSFFLFTALIFFSVSGLFSLEFVIINKTDTPLFEVYAVPGDSKSWGYDKLPYDVILPGDYAVLDLDLNPDKPVNFRMVDEDGDLYLKYNVDISSRRKILISPEDHQVLSQDGLIRFTLVNKTGSVLRGLYISSENDEEWGDNLLNEYLLEAQEKILELQLSGNSSFYDIRLELAGESIVKKRVFISDRARVLLTLY
;
A
#
# COMPACT_ATOMS: atom_id res chain seq x y z
N MET A 1 61.13 -31.99 55.70
CA MET A 1 61.19 -30.54 56.03
C MET A 1 61.50 -29.80 54.73
N SER A 2 60.84 -28.70 54.34
CA SER A 2 59.53 -28.11 54.75
C SER A 2 59.20 -26.95 53.79
N PHE A 3 57.91 -26.74 53.52
CA PHE A 3 57.17 -25.63 52.87
C PHE A 3 57.83 -24.23 52.76
N PRO A 4 57.35 -23.29 51.88
CA PRO A 4 56.02 -23.19 51.23
C PRO A 4 56.12 -23.27 49.67
N SER A 5 55.18 -22.84 48.80
CA SER A 5 53.96 -22.01 48.91
C SER A 5 52.90 -22.34 47.83
N SER A 6 51.88 -21.47 47.66
CA SER A 6 50.75 -21.60 46.73
C SER A 6 50.78 -20.66 45.52
N ALA A 7 50.19 -21.06 44.39
CA ALA A 7 49.43 -20.18 43.50
C ALA A 7 48.39 -21.00 42.71
N ARG A 8 47.08 -20.74 42.92
CA ARG A 8 45.99 -21.33 42.12
C ARG A 8 45.62 -20.37 40.99
N SER A 9 45.91 -20.72 39.74
CA SER A 9 45.45 -19.93 38.59
C SER A 9 43.95 -20.12 38.37
N PHE A 10 43.17 -19.07 38.64
CA PHE A 10 41.79 -18.95 38.20
C PHE A 10 41.74 -18.66 36.69
N PHE A 11 41.11 -19.52 35.92
CA PHE A 11 40.77 -19.21 34.52
C PHE A 11 39.57 -18.25 34.51
N LEU A 12 39.83 -16.99 34.18
CA LEU A 12 38.79 -15.98 33.95
C LEU A 12 38.26 -16.14 32.52
N PHE A 13 37.07 -16.72 32.39
CA PHE A 13 36.38 -16.85 31.10
C PHE A 13 35.63 -15.55 30.80
N THR A 14 36.30 -14.60 30.13
CA THR A 14 35.68 -13.34 29.72
C THR A 14 34.69 -13.60 28.58
N ALA A 15 33.41 -13.74 28.91
CA ALA A 15 32.34 -13.84 27.91
C ALA A 15 32.17 -12.50 27.19
N LEU A 16 32.62 -12.43 25.93
CA LEU A 16 32.41 -11.27 25.08
C LEU A 16 30.95 -11.26 24.60
N ILE A 17 30.09 -10.49 25.28
CA ILE A 17 28.70 -10.32 24.86
C ILE A 17 28.68 -9.41 23.62
N PHE A 18 28.56 -10.01 22.45
CA PHE A 18 28.21 -9.30 21.23
C PHE A 18 26.75 -8.84 21.32
N PHE A 19 26.53 -7.63 21.83
CA PHE A 19 25.31 -6.90 21.54
C PHE A 19 25.34 -6.48 20.05
N SER A 20 24.68 -7.27 19.21
CA SER A 20 24.31 -6.82 17.86
C SER A 20 23.33 -5.66 18.00
N VAL A 21 23.85 -4.43 17.96
CA VAL A 21 23.02 -3.25 17.75
C VAL A 21 22.54 -3.30 16.31
N SER A 22 21.37 -3.89 16.11
CA SER A 22 20.57 -3.70 14.89
C SER A 22 20.17 -2.24 14.83
N GLY A 23 21.02 -1.40 14.25
CA GLY A 23 20.70 0.00 13.98
C GLY A 23 19.55 0.05 13.00
N LEU A 24 18.37 0.45 13.49
CA LEU A 24 17.28 0.90 12.62
C LEU A 24 17.78 2.17 11.92
N PHE A 25 18.04 2.07 10.62
CA PHE A 25 18.39 3.22 9.80
C PHE A 25 17.11 3.97 9.44
N SER A 26 16.64 4.81 10.36
CA SER A 26 15.68 5.86 10.06
C SER A 26 16.21 6.70 8.90
N LEU A 27 15.42 6.81 7.83
CA LEU A 27 15.76 7.58 6.65
C LEU A 27 14.82 8.78 6.52
N GLU A 28 15.32 9.98 6.83
CA GLU A 28 14.61 11.22 6.51
C GLU A 28 14.43 11.36 5.00
N PHE A 29 13.18 11.47 4.55
CA PHE A 29 12.83 11.59 3.14
C PHE A 29 11.82 12.71 2.90
N VAL A 30 12.15 13.67 2.03
CA VAL A 30 11.35 14.88 1.81
C VAL A 30 10.34 14.69 0.68
N ILE A 31 9.08 14.96 0.94
CA ILE A 31 8.02 15.03 -0.07
C ILE A 31 7.58 16.47 -0.20
N ILE A 32 7.69 17.03 -1.39
CA ILE A 32 7.26 18.41 -1.69
C ILE A 32 5.96 18.34 -2.47
N ASN A 33 4.91 18.97 -1.97
CA ASN A 33 3.66 19.12 -2.71
C ASN A 33 3.82 20.22 -3.78
N LYS A 34 3.55 19.86 -5.03
CA LYS A 34 3.48 20.72 -6.21
C LYS A 34 2.19 20.50 -7.01
N THR A 35 1.21 19.77 -6.46
CA THR A 35 -0.18 19.82 -6.91
C THR A 35 -0.81 21.14 -6.46
N ASP A 36 -2.04 21.38 -6.90
CA ASP A 36 -2.93 22.46 -6.46
C ASP A 36 -3.87 22.05 -5.31
N THR A 37 -3.88 20.76 -4.92
CA THR A 37 -4.71 20.19 -3.83
C THR A 37 -3.87 19.84 -2.57
N PRO A 38 -4.44 19.86 -1.36
CA PRO A 38 -3.73 19.41 -0.15
C PRO A 38 -3.64 17.89 -0.09
N LEU A 39 -2.48 17.34 0.27
CA LEU A 39 -2.28 15.89 0.41
C LEU A 39 -2.50 15.46 1.87
N PHE A 40 -3.44 14.54 2.11
CA PHE A 40 -3.90 14.10 3.44
C PHE A 40 -3.36 12.75 3.89
N GLU A 41 -3.03 11.83 2.96
CA GLU A 41 -2.40 10.54 3.30
C GLU A 41 -1.16 10.32 2.44
N VAL A 42 -0.10 9.72 3.01
CA VAL A 42 1.13 9.35 2.29
C VAL A 42 1.59 7.95 2.68
N TYR A 43 1.72 7.08 1.69
CA TYR A 43 2.19 5.70 1.84
C TYR A 43 3.51 5.52 1.11
N ALA A 44 4.46 4.84 1.75
CA ALA A 44 5.76 4.49 1.18
C ALA A 44 6.09 3.03 1.51
N VAL A 45 6.33 2.21 0.48
CA VAL A 45 6.61 0.77 0.62
C VAL A 45 7.67 0.29 -0.36
N PRO A 46 8.39 -0.82 -0.08
CA PRO A 46 9.31 -1.42 -1.04
C PRO A 46 8.64 -1.70 -2.39
N GLY A 47 9.40 -1.59 -3.48
CA GLY A 47 8.90 -1.76 -4.85
C GLY A 47 8.26 -3.13 -5.13
N ASP A 48 8.63 -4.14 -4.35
CA ASP A 48 8.12 -5.51 -4.39
C ASP A 48 6.97 -5.80 -3.40
N SER A 49 6.49 -4.78 -2.67
CA SER A 49 5.37 -4.92 -1.72
C SER A 49 4.03 -5.19 -2.42
N LYS A 50 3.18 -5.98 -1.75
CA LYS A 50 1.80 -6.29 -2.18
C LYS A 50 0.74 -5.47 -1.45
N SER A 51 1.12 -4.65 -0.50
CA SER A 51 0.23 -3.77 0.27
C SER A 51 0.93 -2.44 0.59
N TRP A 52 0.13 -1.39 0.75
CA TRP A 52 0.61 -0.02 1.01
C TRP A 52 0.93 0.26 2.49
N GLY A 53 0.52 -0.63 3.41
CA GLY A 53 0.74 -0.46 4.85
C GLY A 53 -0.09 0.68 5.43
N TYR A 54 0.46 1.33 6.46
CA TYR A 54 -0.12 2.50 7.12
C TYR A 54 0.44 3.79 6.55
N ASP A 55 -0.32 4.87 6.73
CA ASP A 55 0.11 6.24 6.48
C ASP A 55 1.44 6.57 7.20
N LYS A 56 2.20 7.48 6.59
CA LYS A 56 3.55 7.92 6.97
C LYS A 56 3.61 9.41 7.27
N LEU A 57 2.54 10.16 7.04
CA LEU A 57 2.48 11.59 7.34
C LEU A 57 2.70 11.83 8.84
N PRO A 58 3.68 12.67 9.25
CA PRO A 58 3.85 13.04 10.66
C PRO A 58 2.83 14.09 11.15
N TYR A 59 2.08 14.70 10.22
CA TYR A 59 1.05 15.73 10.45
C TYR A 59 -0.11 15.51 9.46
N ASP A 60 -1.31 15.99 9.79
CA ASP A 60 -2.54 15.66 9.07
C ASP A 60 -2.61 16.07 7.58
N VAL A 61 -1.74 16.98 7.09
CA VAL A 61 -1.80 17.49 5.71
C VAL A 61 -0.47 18.08 5.20
N ILE A 62 -0.22 17.97 3.89
CA ILE A 62 0.78 18.75 3.14
C ILE A 62 0.07 19.73 2.18
N LEU A 63 0.07 21.01 2.51
CA LEU A 63 -0.57 22.05 1.68
C LEU A 63 0.14 22.23 0.32
N PRO A 64 -0.56 22.76 -0.71
CA PRO A 64 0.05 23.11 -1.99
C PRO A 64 1.29 24.01 -1.82
N GLY A 65 2.43 23.55 -2.34
CA GLY A 65 3.70 24.26 -2.25
C GLY A 65 4.62 23.85 -1.09
N ASP A 66 4.04 23.31 0.00
CA ASP A 66 4.75 22.90 1.22
C ASP A 66 5.44 21.54 1.09
N TYR A 67 6.02 21.04 2.20
CA TYR A 67 6.71 19.76 2.25
C TYR A 67 6.53 19.06 3.60
N ALA A 68 6.65 17.73 3.59
CA ALA A 68 6.81 16.90 4.77
C ALA A 68 8.17 16.18 4.76
N VAL A 69 8.70 15.87 5.94
CA VAL A 69 9.84 14.97 6.13
C VAL A 69 9.29 13.67 6.72
N LEU A 70 9.37 12.59 5.96
CA LEU A 70 8.99 11.25 6.43
C LEU A 70 10.16 10.58 7.13
N ASP A 71 9.86 9.82 8.19
CA ASP A 71 10.76 8.80 8.73
C ASP A 71 10.45 7.45 8.04
N LEU A 72 11.36 7.00 7.17
CA LEU A 72 11.20 5.75 6.42
C LEU A 72 12.13 4.67 6.98
N ASP A 73 11.57 3.75 7.78
CA ASP A 73 12.20 2.47 8.14
C ASP A 73 12.12 1.49 6.94
N LEU A 74 12.89 1.78 5.90
CA LEU A 74 12.95 1.04 4.64
C LEU A 74 14.40 0.79 4.23
N ASN A 75 14.67 -0.36 3.61
CA ASN A 75 16.00 -0.65 3.07
C ASN A 75 16.31 0.31 1.90
N PRO A 76 17.34 1.18 1.98
CA PRO A 76 17.65 2.16 0.95
C PRO A 76 18.13 1.55 -0.37
N ASP A 77 18.64 0.31 -0.35
CA ASP A 77 19.09 -0.41 -1.56
C ASP A 77 17.92 -0.96 -2.40
N LYS A 78 16.68 -0.87 -1.90
CA LYS A 78 15.47 -1.20 -2.64
C LYS A 78 14.80 0.06 -3.17
N PRO A 79 14.27 0.04 -4.41
CA PRO A 79 13.40 1.10 -4.88
C PRO A 79 12.11 1.12 -4.05
N VAL A 80 11.51 2.29 -3.88
CA VAL A 80 10.30 2.53 -3.10
C VAL A 80 9.16 2.99 -4.00
N ASN A 81 7.96 2.48 -3.76
CA ASN A 81 6.73 2.99 -4.34
C ASN A 81 6.08 3.94 -3.34
N PHE A 82 5.64 5.10 -3.85
CA PHE A 82 4.89 6.09 -3.09
C PHE A 82 3.47 6.22 -3.64
N ARG A 83 2.51 6.37 -2.73
CA ARG A 83 1.13 6.75 -3.00
C ARG A 83 0.75 7.91 -2.09
N MET A 84 0.13 8.94 -2.63
CA MET A 84 -0.49 10.02 -1.87
C MET A 84 -1.97 10.08 -2.19
N VAL A 85 -2.76 10.58 -1.23
CA VAL A 85 -4.20 10.81 -1.33
C VAL A 85 -4.45 12.27 -1.00
N ASP A 86 -5.26 12.98 -1.79
CA ASP A 86 -5.68 14.36 -1.50
C ASP A 86 -7.05 14.45 -0.79
N GLU A 87 -7.60 15.66 -0.70
CA GLU A 87 -8.85 15.94 0.03
C GLU A 87 -10.10 15.30 -0.57
N ASP A 88 -10.12 15.08 -1.89
CA ASP A 88 -11.23 14.45 -2.61
C ASP A 88 -11.04 12.91 -2.71
N GLY A 89 -9.88 12.40 -2.32
CA GLY A 89 -9.52 10.99 -2.42
C GLY A 89 -8.80 10.61 -3.71
N ASP A 90 -8.38 11.59 -4.52
CA ASP A 90 -7.63 11.36 -5.75
C ASP A 90 -6.19 10.92 -5.43
N LEU A 91 -5.63 10.06 -6.30
CA LEU A 91 -4.36 9.40 -6.05
C LEU A 91 -3.21 9.99 -6.86
N TYR A 92 -2.08 10.22 -6.19
CA TYR A 92 -0.81 10.54 -6.84
C TYR A 92 0.18 9.40 -6.61
N LEU A 93 0.84 8.93 -7.67
CA LEU A 93 1.68 7.73 -7.62
C LEU A 93 3.08 7.96 -8.19
N LYS A 94 4.10 7.53 -7.44
CA LYS A 94 5.46 7.35 -7.97
C LYS A 94 5.98 5.95 -7.73
N TYR A 95 6.24 5.23 -8.80
CA TYR A 95 6.78 3.88 -8.78
C TYR A 95 8.30 3.85 -8.92
N ASN A 96 8.92 2.85 -8.29
CA ASN A 96 10.35 2.52 -8.40
C ASN A 96 11.30 3.71 -8.12
N VAL A 97 10.97 4.53 -7.12
CA VAL A 97 11.82 5.66 -6.71
C VAL A 97 13.08 5.13 -6.04
N ASP A 98 14.24 5.45 -6.61
CA ASP A 98 15.53 5.20 -5.97
C ASP A 98 15.75 6.18 -4.80
N ILE A 99 15.59 5.65 -3.58
CA ILE A 99 15.82 6.38 -2.34
C ILE A 99 17.28 6.29 -1.86
N SER A 100 18.15 5.52 -2.52
CA SER A 100 19.59 5.42 -2.17
C SER A 100 20.35 6.67 -2.60
N SER A 101 20.04 7.21 -3.78
CA SER A 101 20.70 8.39 -4.36
C SER A 101 19.93 9.70 -4.18
N ARG A 102 18.62 9.64 -3.89
CA ARG A 102 17.74 10.80 -3.68
C ARG A 102 17.09 10.71 -2.31
N ARG A 103 16.99 11.84 -1.60
CA ARG A 103 16.21 11.97 -0.35
C ARG A 103 15.01 12.90 -0.50
N LYS A 104 14.57 13.13 -1.74
CA LYS A 104 13.39 13.96 -2.02
C LYS A 104 12.66 13.57 -3.30
N ILE A 105 11.35 13.79 -3.30
CA ILE A 105 10.50 13.81 -4.50
C ILE A 105 9.61 15.07 -4.51
N LEU A 106 9.15 15.43 -5.70
CA LEU A 106 8.13 16.44 -5.95
C LEU A 106 6.91 15.69 -6.45
N ILE A 107 5.75 15.90 -5.85
CA ILE A 107 4.46 15.36 -6.33
C ILE A 107 3.74 16.47 -7.08
N SER A 108 3.44 16.26 -8.35
CA SER A 108 2.88 17.27 -9.24
C SER A 108 1.63 16.74 -9.97
N PRO A 109 0.81 17.59 -10.62
CA PRO A 109 -0.44 17.15 -11.24
C PRO A 109 -0.28 16.03 -12.27
N GLU A 110 0.88 15.91 -12.93
CA GLU A 110 1.18 14.79 -13.83
C GLU A 110 1.41 13.44 -13.13
N ASP A 111 1.57 13.41 -11.80
CA ASP A 111 1.58 12.18 -11.00
C ASP A 111 0.18 11.71 -10.61
N HIS A 112 -0.88 12.50 -10.87
CA HIS A 112 -2.26 12.10 -10.65
C HIS A 112 -2.55 10.86 -11.50
N GLN A 113 -2.81 9.73 -10.83
CA GLN A 113 -3.37 8.56 -11.47
C GLN A 113 -4.82 8.86 -11.88
N VAL A 114 -5.01 9.20 -13.15
CA VAL A 114 -6.32 9.21 -13.80
C VAL A 114 -7.00 7.85 -13.58
N LEU A 115 -8.00 7.83 -12.70
CA LEU A 115 -8.65 6.61 -12.21
C LEU A 115 -9.58 5.99 -13.26
N SER A 116 -10.14 6.81 -14.15
CA SER A 116 -11.05 6.40 -15.23
C SER A 116 -10.73 7.15 -16.51
N GLN A 117 -11.03 6.54 -17.66
CA GLN A 117 -11.08 7.25 -18.94
C GLN A 117 -12.54 7.48 -19.30
N ASP A 118 -12.93 8.73 -19.57
CA ASP A 118 -14.30 9.12 -19.94
C ASP A 118 -15.39 8.72 -18.90
N GLY A 119 -15.02 8.63 -17.62
CA GLY A 119 -15.91 8.17 -16.54
C GLY A 119 -15.98 6.64 -16.36
N LEU A 120 -15.21 5.88 -17.15
CA LEU A 120 -15.19 4.42 -17.14
C LEU A 120 -13.87 3.88 -16.57
N ILE A 121 -13.97 3.05 -15.53
CA ILE A 121 -12.87 2.21 -15.03
C ILE A 121 -12.93 0.86 -15.76
N ARG A 122 -11.85 0.44 -16.43
CA ARG A 122 -11.71 -0.94 -16.93
C ARG A 122 -10.67 -1.69 -16.11
N PHE A 123 -11.08 -2.68 -15.33
CA PHE A 123 -10.17 -3.42 -14.44
C PHE A 123 -10.26 -4.94 -14.69
N THR A 124 -9.22 -5.67 -14.35
CA THR A 124 -9.20 -7.14 -14.42
C THR A 124 -9.50 -7.72 -13.06
N LEU A 125 -10.65 -8.39 -12.92
CA LEU A 125 -10.97 -9.20 -11.75
C LEU A 125 -10.28 -10.56 -11.85
N VAL A 126 -9.66 -11.04 -10.78
CA VAL A 126 -9.05 -12.38 -10.72
C VAL A 126 -9.65 -13.16 -9.55
N ASN A 127 -10.35 -14.26 -9.84
CA ASN A 127 -10.97 -15.10 -8.81
C ASN A 127 -9.95 -16.07 -8.20
N LYS A 128 -9.55 -15.83 -6.94
CA LYS A 128 -8.78 -16.77 -6.11
C LYS A 128 -9.46 -17.01 -4.76
N THR A 129 -10.79 -17.08 -4.77
CA THR A 129 -11.59 -17.35 -3.56
C THR A 129 -11.66 -18.85 -3.21
N GLY A 130 -11.30 -19.74 -4.14
CA GLY A 130 -11.56 -21.18 -4.01
C GLY A 130 -13.01 -21.59 -4.30
N SER A 131 -13.84 -20.66 -4.78
CA SER A 131 -15.26 -20.90 -5.08
C SER A 131 -15.68 -20.20 -6.38
N VAL A 132 -16.80 -20.63 -6.96
CA VAL A 132 -17.36 -20.01 -8.17
C VAL A 132 -18.03 -18.69 -7.79
N LEU A 133 -17.60 -17.60 -8.42
CA LEU A 133 -18.20 -16.27 -8.23
C LEU A 133 -19.41 -16.13 -9.15
N ARG A 134 -20.57 -15.89 -8.55
CA ARG A 134 -21.89 -15.78 -9.20
C ARG A 134 -22.34 -14.35 -9.41
N GLY A 135 -21.86 -13.42 -8.58
CA GLY A 135 -22.12 -11.99 -8.72
C GLY A 135 -20.99 -11.15 -8.14
N LEU A 136 -20.76 -10.00 -8.77
CA LEU A 136 -19.89 -8.94 -8.29
C LEU A 136 -20.70 -7.64 -8.27
N TYR A 137 -20.87 -7.06 -7.10
CA TYR A 137 -21.53 -5.77 -6.92
C TYR A 137 -20.53 -4.78 -6.34
N ILE A 138 -20.59 -3.55 -6.81
CA ILE A 138 -19.69 -2.48 -6.38
C ILE A 138 -20.54 -1.29 -5.91
N SER A 139 -20.11 -0.66 -4.82
CA SER A 139 -20.61 0.62 -4.33
C SER A 139 -19.45 1.58 -4.17
N SER A 140 -19.64 2.88 -4.40
CA SER A 140 -18.70 3.91 -3.95
C SER A 140 -18.59 3.86 -2.42
N GLU A 141 -17.44 4.18 -1.83
CA GLU A 141 -17.27 4.14 -0.35
C GLU A 141 -18.31 5.01 0.39
N ASN A 142 -18.82 6.06 -0.26
CA ASN A 142 -19.82 6.98 0.29
C ASN A 142 -21.28 6.62 -0.07
N ASP A 143 -21.50 5.60 -0.91
CA ASP A 143 -22.84 5.20 -1.39
C ASP A 143 -23.42 4.04 -0.53
N GLU A 144 -24.62 4.23 0.02
CA GLU A 144 -25.33 3.19 0.79
C GLU A 144 -25.99 2.13 -0.12
N GLU A 145 -26.17 2.42 -1.41
CA GLU A 145 -26.82 1.55 -2.39
C GLU A 145 -25.80 0.78 -3.23
N TRP A 146 -26.05 -0.51 -3.45
CA TRP A 146 -25.20 -1.34 -4.31
C TRP A 146 -25.59 -1.16 -5.78
N GLY A 147 -24.61 -0.95 -6.66
CA GLY A 147 -24.80 -0.99 -8.11
C GLY A 147 -25.19 -2.38 -8.63
N ASP A 148 -25.41 -2.49 -9.94
CA ASP A 148 -25.78 -3.73 -10.63
C ASP A 148 -24.70 -4.83 -10.52
N ASN A 149 -25.11 -6.07 -10.82
CA ASN A 149 -24.16 -7.18 -10.95
C ASN A 149 -23.29 -7.01 -12.22
N LEU A 150 -21.99 -6.77 -12.02
CA LEU A 150 -21.03 -6.60 -13.11
C LEU A 150 -20.67 -7.91 -13.83
N LEU A 151 -21.08 -9.07 -13.30
CA LEU A 151 -20.90 -10.37 -13.95
C LEU A 151 -22.11 -10.75 -14.81
N ASN A 152 -21.90 -10.81 -16.13
CA ASN A 152 -22.86 -11.39 -17.08
C ASN A 152 -22.80 -12.93 -17.18
N GLU A 153 -21.79 -13.57 -16.55
CA GLU A 153 -21.65 -15.03 -16.44
C GLU A 153 -20.86 -15.38 -15.17
N TYR A 154 -20.95 -16.63 -14.70
CA TYR A 154 -20.19 -17.09 -13.54
C TYR A 154 -18.69 -17.13 -13.82
N LEU A 155 -17.88 -16.58 -12.91
CA LEU A 155 -16.42 -16.63 -13.00
C LEU A 155 -15.90 -17.80 -12.16
N LEU A 156 -15.31 -18.80 -12.83
CA LEU A 156 -14.77 -19.99 -12.16
C LEU A 156 -13.51 -19.65 -11.35
N GLU A 157 -13.06 -20.60 -10.53
CA GLU A 157 -11.80 -20.48 -9.79
C GLU A 157 -10.61 -20.28 -10.74
N ALA A 158 -9.65 -19.45 -10.32
CA ALA A 158 -8.42 -19.08 -11.03
C ALA A 158 -8.63 -18.37 -12.39
N GLN A 159 -9.87 -18.16 -12.84
CA GLN A 159 -10.17 -17.36 -14.01
C GLN A 159 -10.02 -15.86 -13.71
N GLU A 160 -9.80 -15.11 -14.79
CA GLU A 160 -9.82 -13.65 -14.77
C GLU A 160 -10.78 -13.10 -15.81
N LYS A 161 -11.27 -11.87 -15.58
CA LYS A 161 -12.22 -11.19 -16.44
C LYS A 161 -11.98 -9.70 -16.41
N ILE A 162 -11.94 -9.08 -17.60
CA ILE A 162 -11.97 -7.63 -17.72
C ILE A 162 -13.42 -7.18 -17.50
N LEU A 163 -13.60 -6.23 -16.58
CA LEU A 163 -14.88 -5.64 -16.22
C LEU A 163 -14.80 -4.13 -16.39
N GLU A 164 -15.96 -3.54 -16.65
CA GLU A 164 -16.12 -2.10 -16.78
C GLU A 164 -17.04 -1.61 -15.66
N LEU A 165 -16.63 -0.53 -14.99
CA LEU A 165 -17.35 0.14 -13.91
C LEU A 165 -17.50 1.61 -14.29
N GLN A 166 -18.74 2.09 -14.35
CA GLN A 166 -19.01 3.53 -14.48
C GLN A 166 -18.80 4.19 -13.11
N LEU A 167 -18.13 5.34 -13.08
CA LEU A 167 -17.92 6.11 -11.87
C LEU A 167 -19.26 6.66 -11.32
N SER A 168 -19.54 6.41 -10.03
CA SER A 168 -20.46 7.22 -9.23
C SER A 168 -19.67 8.12 -8.26
N GLY A 169 -19.56 9.40 -8.63
CA GLY A 169 -18.79 10.40 -7.88
C GLY A 169 -17.27 10.33 -8.10
N ASN A 170 -16.52 10.95 -7.18
CA ASN A 170 -15.07 11.16 -7.30
C ASN A 170 -14.21 10.14 -6.50
N SER A 171 -14.80 9.04 -6.00
CA SER A 171 -14.04 8.12 -5.13
C SER A 171 -13.12 7.16 -5.91
N SER A 172 -11.88 7.03 -5.43
CA SER A 172 -10.94 5.93 -5.74
C SER A 172 -11.28 4.60 -5.06
N PHE A 173 -12.06 4.67 -3.98
CA PHE A 173 -12.31 3.56 -3.06
C PHE A 173 -13.75 3.09 -3.12
N TYR A 174 -13.89 1.77 -3.16
CA TYR A 174 -15.14 1.08 -3.41
C TYR A 174 -15.34 -0.05 -2.42
N ASP A 175 -16.60 -0.26 -2.05
CA ASP A 175 -17.02 -1.48 -1.40
C ASP A 175 -17.38 -2.52 -2.46
N ILE A 176 -16.92 -3.75 -2.26
CA ILE A 176 -17.15 -4.87 -3.18
C ILE A 176 -17.90 -5.98 -2.44
N ARG A 177 -19.07 -6.37 -2.95
CA ARG A 177 -19.81 -7.56 -2.52
C ARG A 177 -19.62 -8.68 -3.54
N LEU A 178 -19.18 -9.82 -3.05
CA LEU A 178 -18.99 -11.08 -3.77
C LEU A 178 -20.13 -12.03 -3.42
N GLU A 179 -20.87 -12.49 -4.41
CA GLU A 179 -21.80 -13.61 -4.25
C GLU A 179 -21.12 -14.88 -4.72
N LEU A 180 -20.72 -15.76 -3.79
CA LEU A 180 -20.10 -17.04 -4.07
C LEU A 180 -21.15 -18.16 -4.07
N ALA A 181 -20.71 -19.42 -4.20
CA ALA A 181 -21.59 -20.58 -4.16
C ALA A 181 -22.10 -20.91 -2.74
N GLY A 182 -22.99 -20.07 -2.19
CA GLY A 182 -23.67 -20.28 -0.91
C GLY A 182 -23.32 -19.27 0.19
N GLU A 183 -22.47 -18.29 -0.09
CA GLU A 183 -22.09 -17.23 0.84
C GLU A 183 -21.97 -15.87 0.12
N SER A 184 -22.14 -14.79 0.88
CA SER A 184 -21.96 -13.41 0.42
C SER A 184 -20.87 -12.75 1.26
N ILE A 185 -19.90 -12.10 0.63
CA ILE A 185 -18.72 -11.53 1.28
C ILE A 185 -18.54 -10.09 0.84
N VAL A 186 -18.45 -9.17 1.81
CA VAL A 186 -18.16 -7.76 1.57
C VAL A 186 -16.71 -7.44 1.92
N LYS A 187 -15.98 -6.86 0.96
CA LYS A 187 -14.69 -6.19 1.19
C LYS A 187 -14.93 -4.69 1.16
N LYS A 188 -14.54 -4.00 2.23
CA LYS A 188 -14.65 -2.54 2.37
C LYS A 188 -13.38 -1.83 1.86
N ARG A 189 -13.48 -0.59 1.40
CA ARG A 189 -12.32 0.26 0.98
C ARG A 189 -11.35 -0.42 0.01
N VAL A 190 -11.88 -1.11 -1.01
CA VAL A 190 -11.08 -1.67 -2.09
C VAL A 190 -10.75 -0.58 -3.09
N PHE A 191 -9.46 -0.36 -3.34
CA PHE A 191 -9.02 0.54 -4.40
C PHE A 191 -9.22 -0.08 -5.78
N ILE A 192 -9.84 0.67 -6.72
CA ILE A 192 -10.05 0.25 -8.11
C ILE A 192 -9.72 1.43 -9.03
N SER A 193 -8.92 1.19 -10.09
CA SER A 193 -8.57 2.17 -11.12
C SER A 193 -8.39 1.53 -12.49
N ASP A 194 -8.36 2.34 -13.56
CA ASP A 194 -8.22 1.84 -14.93
C ASP A 194 -6.93 1.01 -15.09
N ARG A 195 -7.11 -0.17 -15.68
CA ARG A 195 -6.13 -1.26 -15.84
C ARG A 195 -5.63 -1.89 -14.54
N ALA A 196 -6.26 -1.63 -13.39
CA ALA A 196 -5.97 -2.34 -12.15
C ALA A 196 -6.26 -3.85 -12.26
N ARG A 197 -5.57 -4.66 -11.45
CA ARG A 197 -5.84 -6.10 -11.28
C ARG A 197 -6.37 -6.35 -9.87
N VAL A 198 -7.69 -6.50 -9.73
CA VAL A 198 -8.37 -6.73 -8.45
C VAL A 198 -8.33 -8.23 -8.13
N LEU A 199 -7.53 -8.60 -7.14
CA LEU A 199 -7.36 -9.99 -6.70
C LEU A 199 -8.35 -10.34 -5.59
N LEU A 200 -9.30 -11.22 -5.87
CA LEU A 200 -10.23 -11.72 -4.88
C LEU A 200 -9.66 -12.95 -4.17
N THR A 201 -9.23 -12.80 -2.92
CA THR A 201 -8.88 -13.91 -2.02
C THR A 201 -9.84 -13.97 -0.84
N LEU A 202 -10.12 -15.18 -0.36
CA LEU A 202 -10.51 -15.40 1.02
C LEU A 202 -9.22 -15.56 1.83
N TYR A 203 -9.18 -15.03 3.05
CA TYR A 203 -8.01 -15.10 3.94
C TYR A 203 -8.16 -16.27 4.91
#